data_AF-A0A6P0IZQ3-F1
#
_entry.id   AF-A0A6P0IZQ3-F1
#
_cell.length_a   1.000
_cell.length_b   1.000
_cell.length_c   1.000
_cell.angle_alpha   90.00
_cell.angle_beta   90.00
_cell.angle_gamma   90.00
#
_symmetry.space_group_name_H-M   'P 1'
#
loop_
_entity.id
_entity.type
_entity.pdbx_description
1 polymer ?
#
loop_
_entity_poly.entity_id
_entity_poly.type
_entity_poly.pdbx_seq_one_letter_code
_entity_poly.pdbx_strand_id
1 'polypeptide(L)'
;MYTNQQRTNIASRLTEILDKRKPFIERLTSVENHLKTLYSTLLELEKHRQKLIKLPDNAEIAGNLQQINFPGLLKRLEFQTNKLAQLHKRFDRGTLNIGVVGLMGQGKSTLLKSLSGLSDDEIPAREGGACTAVRSTVYHQNQPTYARVTFHDEDSFLKEVIGSYYEELGLAPKPKSLDEF
;
A
#
# COMPACT_ATOMS: atom_id res chain seq x y z
N MET A 1 23.99 2.53 27.19
CA MET A 1 23.68 1.10 26.96
C MET A 1 22.42 0.74 27.73
N TYR A 2 21.39 0.20 27.06
CA TYR A 2 20.17 -0.26 27.73
C TYR A 2 20.43 -1.50 28.58
N THR A 3 19.79 -1.61 29.75
CA THR A 3 19.87 -2.80 30.60
C THR A 3 19.08 -3.97 29.97
N ASN A 4 19.46 -5.21 30.27
CA ASN A 4 18.76 -6.41 29.77
C ASN A 4 17.25 -6.37 30.08
N GLN A 5 16.86 -5.84 31.24
CA GLN A 5 15.47 -5.70 31.66
C GLN A 5 14.67 -4.72 30.78
N GLN A 6 15.29 -3.63 30.31
CA GLN A 6 14.66 -2.68 29.38
C GLN A 6 14.47 -3.28 27.99
N ARG A 7 15.43 -4.08 27.51
CA ARG A 7 15.32 -4.79 26.22
C ARG A 7 14.17 -5.80 26.23
N THR A 8 14.03 -6.57 27.30
CA THR A 8 12.93 -7.52 27.47
C THR A 8 11.56 -6.82 27.51
N ASN A 9 11.48 -5.62 28.10
CA ASN A 9 10.25 -4.83 28.12
C ASN A 9 9.87 -4.28 26.73
N ILE A 10 10.84 -3.84 25.93
CA ILE A 10 10.56 -3.37 24.56
C ILE A 10 10.10 -4.54 23.68
N ALA A 11 10.78 -5.68 23.76
CA ALA A 11 10.41 -6.88 23.02
C ALA A 11 8.99 -7.34 23.37
N SER A 12 8.63 -7.36 24.66
CA SER A 12 7.27 -7.75 25.07
C SER A 12 6.20 -6.77 24.57
N ARG A 13 6.47 -5.45 24.60
CA ARG A 13 5.55 -4.44 24.04
C ARG A 13 5.39 -4.55 22.53
N LEU A 14 6.46 -4.87 21.80
CA LEU A 14 6.39 -5.12 20.36
C LEU A 14 5.52 -6.33 20.06
N THR A 15 5.72 -7.43 20.80
CA THR A 15 4.87 -8.63 20.69
C THR A 15 3.41 -8.30 21.00
N GLU A 16 3.13 -7.52 22.05
CA GLU A 16 1.77 -7.10 22.38
C GLU A 16 1.11 -6.29 21.24
N ILE A 17 1.85 -5.37 20.61
CA ILE A 17 1.36 -4.60 19.46
C ILE A 17 1.06 -5.51 18.27
N LEU A 18 1.91 -6.51 18.00
CA LEU A 18 1.70 -7.48 16.93
C LEU A 18 0.51 -8.41 17.23
N ASP A 19 0.38 -8.87 18.48
CA ASP A 19 -0.72 -9.74 18.91
C ASP A 19 -2.07 -9.03 18.82
N LYS A 20 -2.12 -7.72 19.12
CA LYS A 20 -3.33 -6.91 18.92
C LYS A 20 -3.80 -6.87 17.46
N ARG A 21 -2.97 -7.22 16.48
CA ARG A 21 -3.35 -7.28 15.06
C ARG A 21 -4.04 -8.59 14.67
N LYS A 22 -3.73 -9.71 15.36
CA LYS A 22 -4.29 -11.04 15.06
C LYS A 22 -5.82 -11.07 14.94
N PRO A 23 -6.62 -10.53 15.89
CA PRO A 23 -8.08 -10.58 15.76
C PRO A 23 -8.61 -9.76 14.57
N PHE A 24 -7.88 -8.74 14.12
CA PHE A 24 -8.24 -7.99 12.91
C PHE A 24 -7.99 -8.83 11.66
N ILE A 25 -6.87 -9.55 11.59
CA ILE A 25 -6.55 -10.45 10.47
C ILE A 25 -7.63 -11.51 10.34
N GLU A 26 -8.01 -12.17 11.43
CA GLU A 26 -9.08 -13.18 11.42
C GLU A 26 -10.41 -12.62 10.91
N ARG A 27 -10.81 -11.42 11.37
CA ARG A 27 -11.98 -10.72 10.87
C ARG A 27 -11.86 -10.39 9.38
N LEU A 28 -10.71 -9.89 8.93
CA LEU A 28 -10.45 -9.55 7.53
C LEU A 28 -10.56 -10.79 6.65
N THR A 29 -9.97 -11.92 7.05
CA THR A 29 -10.06 -13.20 6.34
C THR A 29 -11.51 -13.68 6.21
N SER A 30 -12.31 -13.54 7.28
CA SER A 30 -13.74 -13.87 7.21
C SER A 30 -14.49 -13.01 6.19
N VAL A 31 -14.25 -11.69 6.19
CA VAL A 31 -14.87 -10.76 5.23
C VAL A 31 -14.39 -11.05 3.80
N GLU A 32 -13.11 -11.34 3.58
CA GLU A 32 -12.57 -11.74 2.28
C GLU A 32 -13.28 -12.97 1.73
N ASN A 33 -13.49 -13.98 2.58
CA ASN A 33 -14.21 -15.19 2.19
C ASN A 33 -15.68 -14.87 1.84
N HIS A 34 -16.37 -14.05 2.63
CA HIS A 34 -17.73 -13.63 2.30
C HIS A 34 -17.80 -12.85 0.98
N LEU A 35 -16.87 -11.94 0.71
CA LEU A 35 -16.81 -11.20 -0.55
C LEU A 35 -16.54 -12.13 -1.75
N LYS A 36 -15.68 -13.13 -1.60
CA LYS A 36 -15.45 -14.15 -2.64
C LYS A 36 -16.72 -14.94 -2.94
N THR A 37 -17.42 -15.40 -1.90
CA THR A 37 -18.70 -16.10 -2.07
C THR A 37 -19.72 -15.21 -2.79
N LEU A 38 -19.88 -13.97 -2.34
CA LEU A 38 -20.82 -13.02 -2.93
C LEU A 38 -20.48 -12.71 -4.39
N TYR A 39 -19.19 -12.60 -4.73
CA TYR A 39 -18.74 -12.44 -6.11
C TYR A 39 -19.14 -13.65 -6.97
N SER A 40 -18.91 -14.88 -6.50
CA SER A 40 -19.30 -16.09 -7.24
C SER A 40 -20.82 -16.19 -7.43
N THR A 41 -21.61 -15.87 -6.40
CA THR A 41 -23.08 -15.90 -6.46
C THR A 41 -23.62 -14.86 -7.44
N LEU A 42 -23.06 -13.64 -7.45
CA LEU A 42 -23.45 -12.62 -8.44
C LEU A 42 -23.09 -13.02 -9.86
N LEU A 43 -21.95 -13.69 -10.06
CA LEU A 43 -21.52 -14.17 -11.36
C LEU A 43 -22.44 -15.29 -11.88
N GLU A 44 -22.89 -16.18 -10.99
CA GLU A 44 -23.91 -17.19 -11.30
C GLU A 44 -25.26 -16.54 -11.63
N LEU A 45 -25.71 -15.57 -10.84
CA LEU A 45 -26.95 -14.84 -11.07
C LEU A 45 -26.94 -14.09 -12.41
N GLU A 46 -25.81 -13.47 -12.77
CA GLU A 46 -25.61 -12.83 -14.08
C GLU A 46 -25.70 -13.84 -15.23
N LYS A 47 -25.15 -15.05 -15.07
CA LYS A 47 -25.31 -16.13 -16.06
C LYS A 47 -26.77 -16.54 -16.22
N HIS A 48 -27.51 -16.68 -15.12
CA HIS A 48 -28.94 -16.99 -15.18
C HIS A 48 -29.74 -15.89 -15.88
N ARG A 49 -29.46 -14.62 -15.56
CA ARG A 49 -30.05 -13.46 -16.22
C ARG A 49 -29.83 -13.48 -17.72
N GLN A 50 -28.59 -13.74 -18.16
CA GLN A 50 -28.26 -13.83 -19.58
C GLN A 50 -28.99 -14.96 -20.31
N LYS A 51 -29.25 -16.09 -19.63
CA LYS A 51 -30.05 -17.19 -20.19
C LYS A 51 -31.52 -16.78 -20.33
N LEU A 52 -32.09 -16.12 -19.31
CA LEU A 52 -33.49 -15.70 -19.31
C LEU A 52 -33.79 -14.63 -20.37
N ILE A 53 -32.86 -13.68 -20.59
CA ILE A 53 -33.01 -12.64 -21.62
C ILE A 53 -33.02 -13.22 -23.05
N LYS A 54 -32.41 -14.39 -23.27
CA LYS A 54 -32.36 -15.05 -24.58
C LYS A 54 -33.62 -15.87 -24.92
N LEU A 55 -34.55 -16.04 -23.99
CA LEU A 55 -35.78 -16.80 -24.23
C LEU A 55 -36.78 -15.97 -25.05
N PRO A 56 -37.39 -16.52 -26.12
CA PRO A 56 -38.19 -15.73 -27.08
C PRO A 56 -39.50 -15.11 -26.55
N ASP A 57 -40.00 -15.51 -25.38
CA ASP A 57 -41.40 -15.27 -24.97
C ASP A 57 -41.62 -14.18 -23.90
N ASN A 58 -40.60 -13.44 -23.48
CA ASN A 58 -40.72 -12.57 -22.29
C ASN A 58 -40.01 -11.21 -22.43
N ALA A 59 -40.42 -10.39 -23.42
CA ALA A 59 -39.84 -9.07 -23.68
C ALA A 59 -39.89 -8.10 -22.48
N GLU A 60 -40.99 -8.10 -21.72
CA GLU A 60 -41.15 -7.24 -20.54
C GLU A 60 -40.22 -7.66 -19.38
N ILE A 61 -40.11 -8.97 -19.11
CA ILE A 61 -39.21 -9.51 -18.09
C ILE A 61 -37.75 -9.28 -18.50
N ALA A 62 -37.42 -9.43 -19.79
CA ALA A 62 -36.09 -9.14 -20.30
C ALA A 62 -35.70 -7.67 -20.10
N GLY A 63 -36.63 -6.73 -20.32
CA GLY A 63 -36.44 -5.30 -20.05
C GLY A 63 -36.13 -5.03 -18.57
N ASN A 64 -36.93 -5.58 -17.66
CA ASN A 64 -36.71 -5.42 -16.21
C ASN A 64 -35.38 -6.02 -15.74
N LEU A 65 -35.00 -7.19 -16.27
CA LEU A 65 -33.71 -7.82 -15.96
C LEU A 65 -32.51 -7.05 -16.52
N GLN A 66 -32.67 -6.26 -17.58
CA GLN A 66 -31.58 -5.43 -18.12
C GLN A 66 -31.32 -4.18 -17.28
N GLN A 67 -32.28 -3.70 -16.49
CA GLN A 67 -32.09 -2.55 -15.61
C GLN A 67 -31.16 -2.83 -14.43
N ILE A 68 -30.94 -4.10 -14.07
CA ILE A 68 -30.06 -4.49 -12.97
C ILE A 68 -28.59 -4.33 -13.41
N ASN A 69 -27.88 -3.40 -12.77
CA ASN A 69 -26.48 -3.10 -13.09
C ASN A 69 -25.49 -4.08 -12.45
N PHE A 70 -25.46 -5.32 -12.94
CA PHE A 70 -24.45 -6.32 -12.53
C PHE A 70 -23.00 -5.87 -12.77
N PRO A 71 -22.63 -5.27 -13.92
CA PRO A 71 -21.25 -4.83 -14.15
C PRO A 71 -20.79 -3.81 -13.11
N GLY A 72 -21.65 -2.87 -12.72
CA GLY A 72 -21.36 -1.89 -11.67
C GLY A 72 -21.18 -2.53 -10.29
N LEU A 73 -22.00 -3.52 -9.94
CA LEU A 73 -21.86 -4.26 -8.69
C LEU A 73 -20.56 -5.07 -8.65
N LEU A 74 -20.21 -5.76 -9.73
CA LEU A 74 -18.96 -6.53 -9.84
C LEU A 74 -17.74 -5.61 -9.73
N LYS A 75 -17.73 -4.45 -10.41
CA LYS A 75 -16.66 -3.45 -10.28
C LYS A 75 -16.52 -2.92 -8.86
N ARG A 76 -17.64 -2.64 -8.19
CA ARG A 76 -17.62 -2.19 -6.78
C ARG A 76 -17.05 -3.26 -5.87
N LEU A 77 -17.40 -4.53 -6.07
CA LEU A 77 -16.85 -5.64 -5.30
C LEU A 77 -15.36 -5.80 -5.51
N GLU A 78 -14.90 -5.75 -6.75
CA GLU A 78 -13.48 -5.80 -7.07
C GLU A 78 -12.71 -4.67 -6.37
N PHE A 79 -13.23 -3.44 -6.44
CA PHE A 79 -12.63 -2.31 -5.72
C PHE A 79 -12.55 -2.53 -4.21
N GLN A 80 -13.63 -3.01 -3.59
CA GLN A 80 -13.65 -3.28 -2.14
C GLN A 80 -12.72 -4.44 -1.76
N THR A 81 -12.68 -5.51 -2.55
CA THR A 81 -11.75 -6.63 -2.35
C THR A 81 -10.30 -6.16 -2.45
N ASN A 82 -9.97 -5.29 -3.40
CA ASN A 82 -8.63 -4.70 -3.51
C ASN A 82 -8.25 -3.84 -2.31
N LYS A 83 -9.19 -3.03 -1.80
CA LYS A 83 -8.98 -2.25 -0.56
C LYS A 83 -8.80 -3.15 0.65
N LEU A 84 -9.58 -4.22 0.74
CA LEU A 84 -9.50 -5.20 1.83
C LEU A 84 -8.16 -5.94 1.82
N ALA A 85 -7.69 -6.38 0.65
CA ALA A 85 -6.39 -7.02 0.48
C ALA A 85 -5.23 -6.10 0.92
N GLN A 86 -5.31 -4.79 0.65
CA GLN A 86 -4.33 -3.81 1.14
C GLN A 86 -4.35 -3.70 2.68
N LEU A 87 -5.52 -3.73 3.31
CA LEU A 87 -5.65 -3.74 4.76
C LEU A 87 -5.09 -5.02 5.35
N HIS A 88 -5.45 -6.19 4.79
CA HIS A 88 -4.91 -7.48 5.21
C HIS A 88 -3.38 -7.46 5.17
N LYS A 89 -2.77 -7.06 4.04
CA LYS A 89 -1.31 -6.92 3.90
C LYS A 89 -0.69 -5.93 4.89
N ARG A 90 -1.44 -4.96 5.42
CA ARG A 90 -0.95 -4.00 6.43
C ARG A 90 -0.96 -4.62 7.82
N PHE A 91 -2.03 -5.30 8.21
CA PHE A 91 -2.17 -5.91 9.53
C PHE A 91 -1.34 -7.18 9.69
N ASP A 92 -1.14 -7.92 8.61
CA ASP A 92 -0.36 -9.17 8.56
C ASP A 92 1.16 -8.97 8.66
N ARG A 93 1.65 -7.71 8.65
CA ARG A 93 3.08 -7.45 8.78
C ARG A 93 3.58 -7.88 10.15
N GLY A 94 4.52 -8.83 10.16
CA GLY A 94 5.29 -9.23 11.34
C GLY A 94 6.33 -8.18 11.79
N THR A 95 6.38 -7.02 11.14
CA THR A 95 7.31 -5.94 11.46
C THR A 95 6.57 -4.66 11.88
N LEU A 96 7.28 -3.80 12.60
CA LEU A 96 6.87 -2.44 12.88
C LEU A 96 7.70 -1.49 12.03
N ASN A 97 7.02 -0.68 11.23
CA ASN A 97 7.67 0.33 10.40
C ASN A 97 7.68 1.66 11.14
N ILE A 98 8.85 2.27 11.31
CA ILE A 98 9.02 3.58 11.94
C ILE A 98 9.31 4.59 10.84
N GLY A 99 8.44 5.60 10.71
CA GLY A 99 8.67 6.74 9.82
C GLY A 99 9.35 7.87 10.57
N VAL A 100 10.50 8.33 10.08
CA VAL A 100 11.21 9.50 10.64
C VAL A 100 11.16 10.62 9.62
N VAL A 101 10.49 11.72 9.96
CA VAL A 101 10.30 12.89 9.11
C VAL A 101 10.79 14.15 9.83
N GLY A 102 11.23 15.15 9.07
CA GLY A 102 11.70 16.43 9.61
C GLY A 102 12.69 17.14 8.71
N LEU A 103 12.89 18.43 8.96
CA LEU A 103 13.82 19.27 8.19
C LEU A 103 15.26 18.77 8.27
N MET A 104 16.08 19.18 7.30
CA MET A 104 17.53 18.91 7.32
C MET A 104 18.17 19.51 8.58
N GLY A 105 19.25 18.88 9.08
CA GLY A 105 19.95 19.34 10.29
C GLY A 105 19.30 18.97 11.63
N GLN A 106 18.08 18.43 11.64
CA GLN A 106 17.34 18.09 12.88
C GLN A 106 17.74 16.73 13.51
N GLY A 107 18.92 16.19 13.19
CA GLY A 107 19.44 14.96 13.82
C GLY A 107 18.73 13.64 13.47
N LYS A 108 17.94 13.58 12.39
CA LYS A 108 17.22 12.34 11.96
C LYS A 108 18.14 11.13 11.78
N SER A 109 19.24 11.29 11.06
CA SER A 109 20.22 10.22 10.84
C SER A 109 20.87 9.80 12.15
N THR A 110 21.19 10.75 13.03
CA THR A 110 21.76 10.49 14.37
C THR A 110 20.81 9.67 15.23
N LEU A 111 19.52 10.00 15.22
CA LEU A 111 18.49 9.21 15.91
C LEU A 111 18.40 7.79 15.36
N LEU A 112 18.34 7.62 14.04
CA LEU A 112 18.25 6.31 13.41
C LEU A 112 19.47 5.44 13.73
N LYS A 113 20.69 5.99 13.71
CA LYS A 113 21.91 5.29 14.15
C LYS A 113 21.83 4.85 15.61
N SER A 114 21.44 5.76 16.50
CA SER A 114 21.31 5.46 17.93
C SER A 114 20.31 4.33 18.21
N LEU A 115 19.20 4.31 17.46
CA LEU A 115 18.17 3.26 17.59
C LEU A 115 18.57 1.94 16.94
N SER A 116 19.23 1.97 15.78
CA SER A 116 19.56 0.78 14.99
C SER A 116 20.92 0.15 15.34
N GLY A 117 21.82 0.91 15.96
CA GLY A 117 23.22 0.53 16.16
C GLY A 117 24.07 0.60 14.89
N LEU A 118 23.53 1.11 13.79
CA LEU A 118 24.22 1.27 12.51
C LEU A 118 25.18 2.47 12.53
N SER A 119 26.20 2.42 11.67
CA SER A 119 27.27 3.40 11.61
C SER A 119 27.04 4.46 10.51
N ASP A 120 28.04 5.32 10.28
CA ASP A 120 28.04 6.25 9.15
C ASP A 120 28.14 5.57 7.78
N ASP A 121 28.65 4.33 7.73
CA ASP A 121 28.79 3.58 6.49
C ASP A 121 27.42 3.14 5.94
N GLU A 122 26.46 2.85 6.83
CA GLU A 122 25.10 2.46 6.44
C GLU A 122 24.11 3.63 6.46
N ILE A 123 24.21 4.56 7.41
CA ILE A 123 23.33 5.72 7.53
C ILE A 123 24.19 6.98 7.64
N PRO A 124 24.56 7.62 6.53
CA PRO A 124 25.42 8.80 6.59
C PRO A 124 24.72 9.95 7.34
N ALA A 125 25.42 10.52 8.33
CA ALA A 125 25.00 11.72 9.04
C ALA A 125 26.11 12.77 8.98
N ARG A 126 26.44 13.24 7.77
CA ARG A 126 27.47 14.28 7.59
C ARG A 126 26.86 15.67 7.76
N GLU A 127 27.58 16.55 8.46
CA GLU A 127 27.25 17.97 8.55
C GLU A 127 27.42 18.64 7.17
N GLY A 128 26.48 19.51 6.79
CA GLY A 128 26.61 20.38 5.62
C GLY A 128 26.10 19.87 4.27
N GLY A 129 25.59 18.63 4.18
CA GLY A 129 25.02 18.09 2.94
C GLY A 129 23.63 17.47 3.13
N ALA A 130 22.77 17.53 2.09
CA ALA A 130 21.51 16.79 2.05
C ALA A 130 21.76 15.27 1.98
N CYS A 131 22.14 14.67 3.10
CA CYS A 131 22.52 13.25 3.16
C CYS A 131 21.33 12.29 2.89
N THR A 132 20.10 12.80 2.89
CA THR A 132 18.86 12.05 2.59
C THR A 132 17.89 12.94 1.80
N ALA A 133 18.32 13.43 0.63
CA ALA A 133 17.42 14.07 -0.33
C ALA A 133 16.43 13.08 -0.98
N VAL A 134 16.72 11.78 -0.87
CA VAL A 134 15.90 10.69 -1.38
C VAL A 134 15.35 9.84 -0.25
N ARG A 135 14.14 9.29 -0.47
CA ARG A 135 13.52 8.36 0.48
C ARG A 135 14.42 7.13 0.67
N SER A 136 14.97 7.00 1.87
CA SER A 136 15.76 5.83 2.28
C SER A 136 14.90 4.92 3.15
N THR A 137 15.01 3.60 2.96
CA THR A 137 14.32 2.64 3.81
C THR A 137 15.27 1.52 4.22
N VAL A 138 15.43 1.37 5.54
CA VAL A 138 16.28 0.35 6.14
C VAL A 138 15.37 -0.78 6.63
N TYR A 139 15.71 -2.02 6.26
CA TYR A 139 14.98 -3.22 6.64
C TYR A 139 15.87 -4.16 7.44
N HIS A 140 15.29 -4.82 8.43
CA HIS A 140 15.92 -5.96 9.06
C HIS A 140 15.63 -7.23 8.24
N GLN A 141 16.65 -8.02 7.94
CA GLN A 141 16.54 -9.29 7.25
C GLN A 141 17.61 -10.27 7.74
N ASN A 142 17.32 -11.58 7.69
CA ASN A 142 18.27 -12.65 8.06
C ASN A 142 19.18 -13.07 6.90
N GLN A 143 19.21 -12.31 5.80
CA GLN A 143 19.99 -12.56 4.60
C GLN A 143 21.20 -11.61 4.54
N PRO A 144 22.21 -11.89 3.68
CA PRO A 144 23.32 -10.98 3.47
C PRO A 144 22.86 -9.54 3.16
N THR A 145 23.59 -8.57 3.69
CA THR A 145 23.31 -7.15 3.48
C THR A 145 23.43 -6.78 2.01
N TYR A 146 22.46 -6.04 1.50
CA TYR A 146 22.51 -5.46 0.15
C TYR A 146 21.86 -4.08 0.14
N ALA A 147 22.23 -3.26 -0.82
CA ALA A 147 21.58 -1.99 -1.13
C ALA A 147 20.85 -2.11 -2.47
N ARG A 148 19.62 -1.60 -2.54
CA ARG A 148 18.87 -1.47 -3.78
C ARG A 148 18.56 0.00 -4.02
N VAL A 149 18.99 0.49 -5.17
CA VAL A 149 18.70 1.85 -5.65
C VAL A 149 17.72 1.72 -6.80
N THR A 150 16.59 2.41 -6.69
CA THR A 150 15.58 2.48 -7.75
C THR A 150 15.63 3.87 -8.36
N PHE A 151 15.78 3.94 -9.67
CA PHE A 151 15.71 5.18 -10.44
C PHE A 151 14.36 5.26 -11.14
N HIS A 152 13.87 6.49 -11.32
CA HIS A 152 12.78 6.73 -12.25
C HIS A 152 13.28 6.54 -13.68
N ASP A 153 12.46 5.92 -14.51
CA ASP A 153 12.53 6.10 -15.96
C ASP A 153 11.85 7.42 -16.36
N GLU A 154 11.96 7.81 -17.63
CA GLU A 154 11.37 9.07 -18.13
C GLU A 154 9.86 9.16 -17.85
N ASP A 155 9.12 8.08 -18.13
CA ASP A 155 7.66 8.05 -17.95
C ASP A 155 7.26 8.22 -16.48
N SER A 156 7.88 7.47 -15.57
CA SER A 156 7.62 7.56 -14.13
C SER A 156 8.08 8.90 -13.56
N PHE A 157 9.20 9.47 -14.03
CA PHE A 157 9.65 10.79 -13.59
C PHE A 157 8.65 11.88 -13.99
N LEU A 158 8.21 11.89 -15.25
CA LEU A 158 7.24 12.87 -15.75
C LEU A 158 5.89 12.74 -15.05
N LYS A 159 5.41 11.50 -14.82
CA LYS A 159 4.09 11.28 -14.20
C LYS A 159 4.09 11.50 -12.69
N GLU A 160 5.07 10.94 -11.98
CA GLU A 160 5.06 10.86 -10.52
C GLU A 160 5.78 12.02 -9.84
N VAL A 161 6.75 12.65 -10.51
CA VAL A 161 7.49 13.79 -9.95
C VAL A 161 6.97 15.08 -10.56
N ILE A 162 7.16 15.28 -11.87
CA ILE A 162 6.80 16.54 -12.53
C ILE A 162 5.28 16.74 -12.56
N GLY A 163 4.53 15.69 -12.91
CA GLY A 163 3.09 15.73 -13.03
C GLY A 163 2.38 16.12 -11.74
N SER A 164 2.88 15.65 -10.59
CA SER A 164 2.35 16.05 -9.27
C SER A 164 2.55 17.53 -8.98
N TYR A 165 3.72 18.11 -9.32
CA TYR A 165 3.92 19.56 -9.18
C TYR A 165 2.98 20.38 -10.09
N TYR A 166 2.75 19.93 -11.33
CA TYR A 166 1.82 20.61 -12.23
C TYR A 166 0.38 20.59 -11.70
N GLU A 167 -0.04 19.49 -11.09
CA GLU A 167 -1.35 19.41 -10.44
C GLU A 167 -1.46 20.32 -9.21
N GLU A 168 -0.44 20.30 -8.33
CA GLU A 168 -0.41 21.13 -7.12
C GLU A 168 -0.34 22.63 -7.44
N LEU A 169 0.38 23.01 -8.49
CA LEU A 169 0.56 24.39 -8.91
C LEU A 169 -0.49 24.87 -9.95
N GLY A 170 -1.36 23.97 -10.43
CA GLY A 170 -2.38 24.29 -11.43
C GLY A 170 -1.80 24.67 -12.81
N LEU A 171 -0.63 24.12 -13.16
CA LEU A 171 0.06 24.40 -14.41
C LEU A 171 -0.46 23.50 -15.54
N ALA A 172 -0.65 24.07 -16.73
CA ALA A 172 -1.05 23.36 -17.94
C ALA A 172 -0.46 24.03 -19.19
N PRO A 173 -0.11 23.27 -20.25
CA PRO A 173 -0.19 21.81 -20.37
C PRO A 173 0.93 21.07 -19.61
N LYS A 174 0.70 19.81 -19.24
CA LYS A 174 1.75 18.96 -18.65
C LYS A 174 2.73 18.50 -19.73
N PRO A 175 4.05 18.48 -19.46
CA PRO A 175 5.05 17.99 -20.40
C PRO A 175 4.85 16.49 -20.67
N LYS A 176 5.05 16.09 -21.93
CA LYS A 176 4.94 14.69 -22.39
C LYS A 176 6.28 14.01 -22.61
N SER A 177 7.38 14.79 -22.58
CA SER A 177 8.75 14.31 -22.66
C SER A 177 9.64 15.18 -21.77
N LEU A 178 10.85 14.72 -21.46
CA LEU A 178 11.83 15.52 -20.73
C LEU A 178 12.30 16.75 -21.52
N ASP A 179 12.28 16.70 -22.86
CA ASP A 179 12.66 17.83 -23.71
C ASP A 179 11.61 18.98 -23.69
N GLU A 180 10.36 18.66 -23.32
CA GLU A 180 9.27 19.63 -23.18
C GLU A 180 9.24 20.34 -21.80
N PHE A 181 10.05 19.88 -20.83
CA PHE A 181 10.16 20.46 -19.48
C PHE A 181 11.39 21.37 -19.36
#